data_AF-A0A9X8YQC4-F1
#
_entry.id   AF-A0A9X8YQC4-F1
#
_cell.length_a   1.000
_cell.length_b   1.000
_cell.length_c   1.000
_cell.angle_alpha   90.00
_cell.angle_beta   90.00
_cell.angle_gamma   90.00
#
_symmetry.space_group_name_H-M   'P 1'
#
loop_
_entity.id
_entity.type
_entity.pdbx_description
1 polymer ?
#
loop_
_entity_poly.entity_id
_entity_poly.type
_entity_poly.pdbx_seq_one_letter_code
_entity_poly.pdbx_strand_id
1 'polypeptide(L)'
;FTRMIRMDHPDLMKQIRIIWQSPLIPNGPILVSNSLPADFKAKVVTAIKKLDKDDHACFIKAMGGKQHIGDTTLAEYQTIIDMKRELTKGDR
;
A
#
# COMPACT_ATOMS: atom_id res chain seq x y z
N PHE A 1 -13.05 -19.92 7.00
CA PHE A 1 -11.73 -20.53 6.78
C PHE A 1 -11.04 -20.98 8.08
N THR A 2 -10.83 -20.09 9.07
CA THR A 2 -10.19 -20.45 10.36
C THR A 2 -10.85 -21.58 11.14
N ARG A 3 -12.17 -21.79 10.97
CA ARG A 3 -12.93 -22.89 11.60
C ARG A 3 -12.66 -24.26 10.96
N MET A 4 -12.48 -24.32 9.63
CA MET A 4 -12.14 -25.56 8.90
C MET A 4 -10.71 -26.05 9.18
N ILE A 5 -9.78 -25.13 9.48
CA ILE A 5 -8.38 -25.46 9.81
C ILE A 5 -8.26 -26.21 11.15
N ARG A 6 -9.21 -26.04 12.07
CA ARG A 6 -9.06 -26.46 13.48
C ARG A 6 -9.76 -27.75 13.86
N MET A 7 -10.70 -28.26 13.06
CA MET A 7 -11.59 -29.33 13.54
C MET A 7 -11.35 -30.70 12.89
N ASP A 8 -11.05 -30.82 11.59
CA ASP A 8 -11.11 -32.16 10.94
C ASP A 8 -9.96 -32.50 9.97
N HIS A 9 -9.04 -31.56 9.69
CA HIS A 9 -8.00 -31.75 8.67
C HIS A 9 -6.63 -31.19 9.10
N PRO A 10 -5.86 -31.91 9.94
CA PRO A 10 -4.57 -31.44 10.44
C PRO A 10 -3.53 -31.21 9.32
N ASP A 11 -3.70 -31.85 8.16
CA ASP A 11 -2.83 -31.71 6.99
C ASP A 11 -3.34 -30.73 5.92
N LEU A 12 -4.46 -30.02 6.16
CA LEU A 12 -5.09 -29.13 5.17
C LEU A 12 -4.11 -28.10 4.59
N MET A 13 -3.28 -27.49 5.44
CA MET A 13 -2.27 -26.51 5.01
C MET A 13 -1.19 -27.12 4.11
N LYS A 14 -0.90 -28.43 4.25
CA LYS A 14 0.02 -29.17 3.36
C LYS A 14 -0.59 -29.51 2.01
N GLN A 15 -1.92 -29.37 1.86
CA GLN A 15 -2.65 -29.68 0.62
C GLN A 15 -3.02 -28.43 -0.18
N ILE A 16 -3.03 -27.25 0.45
CA ILE A 16 -3.27 -25.97 -0.24
C ILE A 16 -2.05 -25.58 -1.09
N ARG A 17 -2.29 -25.07 -2.31
CA ARG A 17 -1.26 -24.58 -3.23
C ARG A 17 -1.66 -23.21 -3.75
N ILE A 18 -0.68 -22.31 -3.93
CA ILE A 18 -0.85 -21.06 -4.67
C ILE A 18 -0.75 -21.42 -6.16
N ILE A 19 -1.84 -21.26 -6.91
CA ILE A 19 -1.87 -21.54 -8.36
C ILE A 19 -1.57 -20.31 -9.22
N TRP A 20 -1.69 -19.13 -8.64
CA TRP A 20 -1.39 -17.86 -9.27
C TRP A 20 -1.01 -16.83 -8.20
N GLN A 21 -0.03 -16.00 -8.51
CA GLN A 21 0.39 -14.88 -7.67
C GLN A 21 0.57 -13.67 -8.58
N SER A 22 0.08 -12.51 -8.15
CA SER A 22 0.30 -11.27 -8.89
C SER A 22 1.79 -10.88 -8.85
N PRO A 23 2.25 -10.06 -9.82
CA PRO A 23 3.45 -9.24 -9.61
C PRO A 23 3.31 -8.40 -8.33
N LEU A 24 4.41 -7.81 -7.86
CA LEU A 24 4.41 -6.94 -6.69
C LEU A 24 3.39 -5.80 -6.89
N ILE A 25 2.39 -5.75 -6.02
CA ILE A 25 1.45 -4.63 -5.93
C ILE A 25 1.99 -3.71 -4.83
N PRO A 26 2.48 -2.50 -5.17
CA PRO A 26 2.96 -1.57 -4.16
C PRO A 26 1.81 -1.18 -3.22
N ASN A 27 2.15 -1.00 -1.94
CA ASN A 27 1.20 -0.46 -0.97
C ASN A 27 0.73 0.94 -1.38
N GLY A 28 -0.42 1.37 -0.86
CA GLY A 28 -1.01 2.67 -1.21
C GLY A 28 -0.05 3.85 -0.96
N PRO A 29 0.10 4.78 -1.92
CA PRO A 29 0.98 5.93 -1.76
C PRO A 29 0.34 6.98 -0.84
N ILE A 30 1.19 7.78 -0.18
CA ILE A 30 0.77 9.03 0.46
C ILE A 30 0.83 10.13 -0.60
N LEU A 31 -0.30 10.79 -0.85
CA LEU A 31 -0.43 11.80 -1.89
C LEU A 31 -0.48 13.21 -1.31
N VAL A 32 0.15 14.15 -2.00
CA VAL A 32 0.07 15.60 -1.70
C VAL A 32 -0.47 16.32 -2.94
N SER A 33 -1.38 17.27 -2.73
CA SER A 33 -2.03 17.99 -3.84
C SER A 33 -1.03 18.70 -4.74
N ASN A 34 -1.24 18.61 -6.05
CA ASN A 34 -0.44 19.30 -7.06
C ASN A 34 -0.60 20.82 -7.00
N SER A 35 -1.74 21.34 -6.51
CA SER A 35 -2.03 22.78 -6.44
C SER A 35 -1.22 23.55 -5.39
N LEU A 36 -0.54 22.84 -4.49
CA LEU A 36 0.24 23.47 -3.42
C LEU A 36 1.57 24.03 -3.95
N PRO A 37 2.15 25.08 -3.31
CA PRO A 37 3.49 25.55 -3.64
C PRO A 37 4.56 24.47 -3.40
N ALA A 38 5.61 24.45 -4.22
CA ALA A 38 6.67 23.43 -4.14
C ALA A 38 7.38 23.38 -2.77
N ASP A 39 7.70 24.55 -2.20
CA ASP A 39 8.30 24.66 -0.87
C ASP A 39 7.40 24.05 0.22
N PHE A 40 6.09 24.29 0.13
CA PHE A 40 5.14 23.71 1.05
C PHE A 40 5.11 22.18 0.95
N LYS A 41 5.09 21.63 -0.27
CA LYS A 41 5.15 20.16 -0.47
C LYS A 41 6.41 19.57 0.15
N ALA A 42 7.57 20.19 -0.04
CA ALA A 42 8.83 19.74 0.52
C ALA A 42 8.81 19.72 2.06
N LYS A 43 8.22 20.75 2.68
CA LYS A 43 8.03 20.81 4.14
C LYS A 43 7.09 19.72 4.64
N VAL A 44 5.97 19.47 3.94
CA VAL A 44 5.03 18.40 4.29
C VAL A 44 5.71 17.03 4.22
N VAL A 45 6.38 16.72 3.11
CA VAL A 45 7.11 15.45 2.95
C VAL A 45 8.15 15.26 4.05
N THR A 46 8.91 16.32 4.35
CA THR A 46 9.93 16.30 5.40
C THR A 46 9.30 16.06 6.78
N ALA A 47 8.21 16.75 7.11
CA ALA A 47 7.53 16.61 8.39
C ALA A 47 6.99 15.19 8.61
N ILE A 48 6.35 14.61 7.60
CA ILE A 48 5.80 13.25 7.68
C ILE A 48 6.91 12.19 7.79
N LYS A 49 8.00 12.32 7.03
CA LYS A 49 9.18 11.44 7.17
C LYS A 49 9.85 11.54 8.53
N LYS A 50 9.96 12.75 9.08
CA LYS A 50 10.48 12.93 10.44
C LYS A 50 9.57 12.31 11.48
N LEU A 51 8.25 12.47 11.35
CA LEU A 51 7.30 11.85 12.28
C LEU A 51 7.43 10.32 12.26
N ASP A 52 7.49 9.69 11.07
CA ASP A 52 7.68 8.24 10.97
C ASP A 52 9.00 7.76 11.59
N LYS A 53 10.08 8.51 11.35
CA LYS A 53 11.43 8.18 11.84
C LYS A 53 11.59 8.40 13.35
N ASP A 54 11.12 9.53 13.84
CA ASP A 54 11.42 10.02 15.19
C ASP A 54 10.33 9.59 16.20
N ASP A 55 9.07 9.39 15.75
CA ASP A 55 7.96 8.89 16.57
C ASP A 55 6.99 8.02 15.74
N HIS A 56 7.45 6.80 15.44
CA HIS A 56 6.67 5.83 14.67
C HIS A 56 5.34 5.46 15.35
N ALA A 57 5.29 5.46 16.68
CA ALA A 57 4.06 5.11 17.41
C ALA A 57 2.96 6.17 17.20
N CYS A 58 3.33 7.44 17.16
CA CYS A 58 2.44 8.53 16.77
C CYS A 58 2.06 8.44 15.28
N PHE A 59 3.03 8.19 14.41
CA PHE A 59 2.81 8.02 12.98
C PHE A 59 1.76 6.92 12.66
N ILE A 60 1.91 5.73 13.24
CA ILE A 60 0.99 4.60 13.03
C ILE A 60 -0.44 4.98 13.43
N LYS A 61 -0.60 5.69 14.55
CA LYS A 61 -1.93 6.13 15.03
C LYS A 61 -2.59 7.12 14.07
N ALA A 62 -1.80 7.97 13.41
CA ALA A 62 -2.30 8.94 12.45
C ALA A 62 -2.64 8.31 11.09
N MET A 63 -1.82 7.37 10.60
CA MET A 63 -1.89 6.87 9.22
C MET A 63 -2.60 5.52 9.05
N GLY A 64 -2.81 4.76 10.12
CA GLY A 64 -3.56 3.50 10.04
C GLY A 64 -2.81 2.37 9.33
N GLY A 65 -1.60 2.06 9.78
CA GLY A 65 -0.77 0.95 9.28
C GLY A 65 0.52 0.82 10.11
N LYS A 66 1.13 -0.37 10.15
CA LYS A 66 2.34 -0.64 10.98
C LYS A 66 3.67 -0.51 10.24
N GLN A 67 3.64 -0.12 8.96
CA GLN A 67 4.85 -0.06 8.14
C GLN A 67 5.42 1.35 8.10
N HIS A 68 6.74 1.43 8.01
CA HIS A 68 7.46 2.67 7.71
C HIS A 68 7.18 3.13 6.28
N ILE A 69 7.39 4.43 6.04
CA ILE A 69 7.24 5.01 4.72
C ILE A 69 8.55 4.92 3.92
N GLY A 70 8.42 4.54 2.67
CA GLY A 70 9.52 4.54 1.70
C GLY A 70 9.38 5.70 0.71
N ASP A 71 10.51 6.10 0.12
CA ASP A 71 10.48 6.88 -1.10
C ASP A 71 9.95 6.05 -2.26
N THR A 72 9.22 6.71 -3.16
CA THR A 72 8.59 6.04 -4.30
C THR A 72 8.47 6.99 -5.49
N THR A 73 8.26 6.42 -6.66
CA THR A 73 8.10 7.13 -7.93
C THR A 73 6.81 6.71 -8.65
N LEU A 74 6.34 7.53 -9.59
CA LEU A 74 5.14 7.21 -10.37
C LEU A 74 5.27 5.89 -11.15
N ALA A 75 6.48 5.56 -11.60
CA ALA A 75 6.76 4.36 -12.39
C ALA A 75 6.42 3.07 -11.64
N GLU A 76 6.61 3.04 -10.32
CA GLU A 76 6.28 1.88 -9.49
C GLU A 76 4.77 1.57 -9.47
N TYR A 77 3.91 2.58 -9.68
CA TYR A 77 2.45 2.43 -9.71
C TYR A 77 1.88 2.28 -11.12
N GLN A 78 2.72 2.26 -12.16
CA GLN A 78 2.27 2.36 -13.56
C GLN A 78 1.27 1.25 -13.93
N THR A 79 1.51 0.01 -13.50
CA THR A 79 0.60 -1.12 -13.74
C THR A 79 -0.81 -0.85 -13.18
N ILE A 80 -0.91 -0.26 -11.99
CA ILE A 80 -2.20 0.05 -11.35
C ILE A 80 -2.89 1.21 -12.07
N ILE A 81 -2.13 2.21 -12.48
CA ILE A 81 -2.62 3.35 -13.24
C ILE A 81 -3.21 2.89 -14.58
N ASP A 82 -2.50 2.03 -15.31
CA ASP A 82 -2.95 1.54 -16.61
C ASP A 82 -4.16 0.63 -16.48
N MET A 83 -4.17 -0.29 -15.52
CA MET A 83 -5.35 -1.11 -15.20
C MET A 83 -6.58 -0.22 -14.91
N LYS A 84 -6.44 0.83 -14.09
CA LYS A 84 -7.56 1.73 -13.79
C LYS A 84 -8.02 2.50 -15.03
N ARG A 85 -7.09 2.97 -15.87
CA ARG A 85 -7.41 3.64 -17.14
C ARG A 85 -8.17 2.71 -18.08
N GLU A 86 -7.77 1.45 -18.20
CA GLU A 86 -8.46 0.47 -19.03
C GLU A 86 -9.88 0.19 -18.55
N LEU A 87 -10.05 -0.02 -17.23
CA LEU A 87 -11.37 -0.27 -16.66
C LEU A 87 -12.32 0.92 -16.85
N THR A 88 -11.84 2.14 -16.61
CA THR A 88 -12.65 3.37 -16.75
C THR A 88 -12.94 3.78 -18.20
N LYS A 89 -12.21 3.25 -19.19
CA LYS A 89 -12.53 3.47 -20.61
C LYS A 89 -13.83 2.80 -21.03
N GLY A 90 -14.25 1.73 -20.35
CA GLY A 90 -15.52 1.04 -20.61
C GLY A 90 -16.74 1.71 -19.98
N ASP A 91 -16.54 2.70 -19.10
CA ASP A 91 -17.59 3.41 -18.36
C ASP A 91 -17.98 4.76 -19.01
N ARG A 92 -17.62 4.99 -20.28
CA ARG A 92 -17.96 6.21 -21.05
C ARG A 92 -18.80 5.89 -22.27
#